data_AF-A0A367AL74-F1
#
_entry.id   AF-A0A367AL74-F1
#
_cell.length_a   1.000
_cell.length_b   1.000
_cell.length_c   1.000
_cell.angle_alpha   90.00
_cell.angle_beta   90.00
_cell.angle_gamma   90.00
#
_symmetry.space_group_name_H-M   'P 1'
#
loop_
_entity.id
_entity.type
_entity.pdbx_description
1 polymer ?
#
loop_
_entity_poly.entity_id
_entity_poly.type
_entity_poly.pdbx_seq_one_letter_code
_entity_poly.pdbx_strand_id
1 'polypeptide(L)'
;MRWAAVGCALTVPVAIRIEGVPVSYAPPSPPPYYAPPPGPVRKNSGLAIASLVLGIVALLLSWVPIINNFAAVLAVVGLGLGIPALVRARRGTHAGHGMSIAGLITSVVALVVVIATQAFYSEVIDEVSEELDRQTSSVTRDAGTEAGDAPAEEDSAADVVPWGTPAQVGDYQVTVDSVELNGNAIVAGANQFNEAPTGQYVIAQLTVTYTGTSEGNPGFDLSSVFHGSDSRQYSDSECSAVLPDDAMEAPTLNPGGSDTFQFCMDVAPAAIAGGQLSIEPLMSWDSDDRVFYAIG
;
A
#
# COMPACT_ATOMS: atom_id res chain seq x y z
N MET A 1 78.86 -46.40 70.68
CA MET A 1 80.13 -45.86 71.22
C MET A 1 80.39 -44.52 70.57
N ARG A 2 80.71 -43.51 71.39
CA ARG A 2 81.25 -42.19 70.99
C ARG A 2 82.47 -42.38 70.07
N TRP A 3 82.74 -41.44 69.18
CA TRP A 3 83.83 -40.45 69.34
C TRP A 3 83.92 -39.58 68.09
N ALA A 4 83.92 -38.27 68.33
CA ALA A 4 84.33 -37.24 67.39
C ALA A 4 85.86 -37.12 67.39
N ALA A 5 86.45 -36.63 66.29
CA ALA A 5 87.29 -35.43 66.25
C ALA A 5 88.13 -35.30 64.96
N VAL A 6 88.03 -34.10 64.36
CA VAL A 6 89.14 -33.25 63.83
C VAL A 6 89.97 -33.82 62.67
N GLY A 7 90.25 -33.13 61.56
CA GLY A 7 90.13 -31.73 61.14
C GLY A 7 91.23 -31.47 60.09
N CYS A 8 91.07 -30.51 59.18
CA CYS A 8 92.20 -29.75 58.61
C CYS A 8 91.71 -28.52 57.83
N ALA A 9 92.49 -27.45 57.95
CA ALA A 9 92.27 -26.10 57.45
C ALA A 9 92.59 -25.95 55.96
N LEU A 10 92.11 -24.87 55.32
CA LEU A 10 92.94 -24.00 54.48
C LEU A 10 92.20 -22.73 54.05
N THR A 11 92.82 -21.60 54.40
CA THR A 11 92.59 -20.21 53.96
C THR A 11 92.99 -19.98 52.51
N VAL A 12 92.17 -19.26 51.73
CA VAL A 12 92.55 -18.61 50.45
C VAL A 12 91.74 -17.30 50.30
N PRO A 13 92.30 -16.22 49.69
CA PRO A 13 91.92 -14.83 49.94
C PRO A 13 90.87 -14.27 48.98
N VAL A 14 90.48 -13.03 49.28
CA VAL A 14 89.62 -12.10 48.54
C VAL A 14 89.86 -12.13 47.03
N ALA A 15 88.80 -12.40 46.26
CA ALA A 15 88.76 -12.18 44.81
C ALA A 15 87.69 -11.12 44.48
N ILE A 16 88.13 -10.18 43.66
CA ILE A 16 87.48 -8.93 43.29
C ILE A 16 86.22 -9.20 42.46
N ARG A 17 85.19 -8.41 42.75
CA ARG A 17 83.89 -8.35 42.07
C ARG A 17 84.09 -8.03 40.58
N ILE A 18 83.69 -8.95 39.69
CA ILE A 18 83.33 -8.60 38.32
C ILE A 18 81.80 -8.64 38.30
N GLU A 19 81.20 -7.46 38.41
CA GLU A 19 79.78 -7.26 38.17
C GLU A 19 79.47 -7.78 36.76
N GLY A 20 78.63 -8.81 36.69
CA GLY A 20 78.12 -9.30 35.42
C GLY A 20 77.44 -8.15 34.68
N VAL A 21 77.90 -7.90 33.47
CA VAL A 21 77.28 -6.98 32.51
C VAL A 21 75.79 -7.28 32.42
N PRO A 22 74.87 -6.31 32.61
CA PRO A 22 73.46 -6.55 32.34
C PRO A 22 73.31 -6.83 30.84
N VAL A 23 72.93 -8.06 30.50
CA VAL A 23 72.58 -8.44 29.13
C VAL A 23 71.33 -7.65 28.75
N SER A 24 71.51 -6.64 27.90
CA SER A 24 70.41 -5.85 27.35
C SER A 24 69.70 -6.70 26.28
N TYR A 25 68.51 -7.20 26.60
CA TYR A 25 67.65 -7.84 25.61
C TYR A 25 67.06 -6.75 24.71
N ALA A 26 67.55 -6.65 23.47
CA ALA A 26 66.89 -5.85 22.45
C ALA A 26 65.50 -6.45 22.14
N PRO A 27 64.43 -5.64 22.06
CA PRO A 27 63.10 -6.16 21.75
C PRO A 27 63.07 -6.77 20.34
N PRO A 28 62.33 -7.87 20.13
CA PRO A 28 62.23 -8.52 18.82
C PRO A 28 61.61 -7.55 17.80
N SER A 29 62.23 -7.46 16.63
CA SER A 29 61.72 -6.67 15.50
C SER A 29 60.36 -7.20 15.04
N PRO A 30 59.37 -6.34 14.75
CA PRO A 30 58.06 -6.77 14.29
C PRO A 30 58.16 -7.49 12.93
N PRO A 31 57.31 -8.50 12.68
CA PRO A 31 57.31 -9.24 11.42
C PRO A 31 56.92 -8.33 10.24
N PRO A 32 57.43 -8.61 9.01
CA PRO A 32 57.11 -7.83 7.83
C PRO A 32 55.60 -7.92 7.51
N TYR A 33 54.96 -6.77 7.40
CA TYR A 33 53.54 -6.65 7.06
C TYR A 33 53.36 -6.92 5.55
N TYR A 34 52.83 -8.09 5.20
CA TYR A 34 52.40 -8.38 3.83
C TYR A 34 51.09 -7.64 3.55
N ALA A 35 51.13 -6.68 2.61
CA ALA A 35 49.90 -6.10 2.08
C ALA A 35 49.12 -7.19 1.30
N PRO A 36 47.82 -7.39 1.57
CA PRO A 36 47.02 -8.33 0.80
C PRO A 36 46.92 -7.87 -0.66
N PRO A 37 46.85 -8.80 -1.63
CA PRO A 37 46.68 -8.45 -3.04
C PRO A 37 45.39 -7.64 -3.24
N PRO A 38 45.37 -6.65 -4.16
CA PRO A 38 44.17 -5.88 -4.43
C PRO A 38 43.03 -6.82 -4.83
N GLY A 39 41.96 -6.84 -4.03
CA GLY A 39 40.77 -7.63 -4.30
C GLY A 39 40.11 -7.20 -5.62
N PRO A 40 39.33 -8.08 -6.26
CA PRO A 40 38.63 -7.75 -7.50
C PRO A 40 37.71 -6.53 -7.28
N VAL A 41 37.90 -5.50 -8.09
CA VAL A 41 37.04 -4.31 -8.13
C VAL A 41 35.61 -4.77 -8.45
N ARG A 42 34.71 -4.66 -7.48
CA ARG A 42 33.27 -4.91 -7.71
C ARG A 42 32.76 -3.84 -8.66
N LYS A 43 32.59 -4.19 -9.93
CA LYS A 43 32.01 -3.31 -10.94
C LYS A 43 30.54 -3.07 -10.59
N ASN A 44 30.17 -1.80 -10.53
CA ASN A 44 28.92 -1.30 -9.97
C ASN A 44 27.73 -1.81 -10.81
N SER A 45 27.03 -2.84 -10.32
CA SER A 45 25.85 -3.44 -10.98
C SER A 45 24.58 -2.59 -10.86
N GLY A 46 24.68 -1.33 -10.41
CA GLY A 46 23.52 -0.49 -10.10
C GLY A 46 22.55 -0.33 -11.27
N LEU A 47 23.06 -0.19 -12.50
CA LEU A 47 22.21 -0.06 -13.68
C LEU A 47 21.49 -1.37 -14.04
N ALA A 48 22.16 -2.51 -13.88
CA ALA A 48 21.57 -3.83 -14.16
C ALA A 48 20.51 -4.20 -13.12
N ILE A 49 20.77 -3.85 -11.85
CA ILE A 49 19.81 -4.01 -10.76
C ILE A 49 18.62 -3.08 -10.97
N ALA A 50 18.84 -1.82 -11.35
CA ALA A 50 17.77 -0.87 -11.64
C ALA A 50 16.86 -1.35 -12.78
N SER A 51 17.42 -1.89 -13.88
CA SER A 51 16.61 -2.45 -14.98
C SER A 51 15.80 -3.68 -14.57
N LEU A 52 16.35 -4.52 -13.69
CA LEU A 52 15.67 -5.71 -13.19
C LEU A 52 14.51 -5.33 -12.27
N VAL A 53 14.75 -4.40 -11.34
CA VAL A 53 13.74 -3.91 -10.41
C VAL A 53 12.61 -3.21 -11.17
N LEU A 54 12.92 -2.34 -12.13
CA LEU A 54 11.90 -1.68 -12.96
C LEU A 54 11.08 -2.69 -13.78
N GLY A 55 11.70 -3.73 -14.33
CA GLY A 55 10.99 -4.79 -15.05
C GLY A 55 10.05 -5.60 -14.16
N ILE A 56 10.46 -5.91 -12.93
CA ILE A 56 9.63 -6.62 -11.94
C ILE A 56 8.46 -5.74 -11.50
N VAL A 57 8.71 -4.46 -11.19
CA VAL A 57 7.65 -3.51 -10.82
C VAL A 57 6.63 -3.36 -11.94
N ALA A 58 7.07 -3.24 -13.20
CA ALA A 58 6.16 -3.18 -14.34
C ALA A 58 5.30 -4.46 -14.49
N LEU A 59 5.87 -5.64 -14.24
CA LEU A 59 5.15 -6.93 -14.23
C LEU A 59 4.15 -7.05 -13.08
N LEU A 60 4.46 -6.52 -11.91
CA LEU A 60 3.53 -6.51 -10.78
C LEU A 60 2.39 -5.53 -10.99
N LEU A 61 2.68 -4.36 -11.58
CA LEU A 61 1.68 -3.35 -11.90
C LEU A 61 0.78 -3.75 -13.09
N SER A 62 1.18 -4.71 -13.94
CA SER A 62 0.34 -5.18 -15.05
C SER A 62 -0.88 -6.01 -14.61
N TRP A 63 -0.99 -6.39 -13.32
CA TRP A 63 -2.14 -7.11 -12.78
C TRP A 63 -3.31 -6.18 -12.41
N VAL A 64 -3.10 -4.85 -12.35
CA VAL A 64 -4.15 -3.85 -12.03
C VAL A 64 -4.49 -3.05 -13.30
N PRO A 65 -5.68 -3.24 -13.93
CA PRO A 65 -6.03 -2.68 -15.24
C PRO A 65 -5.95 -1.14 -15.34
N ILE A 66 -6.20 -0.42 -14.24
CA ILE A 66 -6.23 1.05 -14.22
C ILE A 66 -4.80 1.66 -14.21
N ILE A 67 -3.78 0.91 -13.76
CA ILE A 67 -2.37 1.37 -13.66
C ILE A 67 -1.57 1.04 -14.94
N ASN A 68 -2.20 0.43 -15.95
CA ASN A 68 -1.53 -0.05 -17.16
C ASN A 68 -0.94 1.07 -18.06
N ASN A 69 -1.47 2.29 -18.00
CA ASN A 69 -0.96 3.39 -18.82
C ASN A 69 0.40 3.94 -18.31
N PHE A 70 0.61 3.93 -16.99
CA PHE A 70 1.91 4.26 -16.38
C PHE A 70 2.95 3.15 -16.60
N ALA A 71 2.50 1.89 -16.58
CA ALA A 71 3.35 0.74 -16.90
C ALA A 71 3.84 0.78 -18.35
N ALA A 72 3.00 1.23 -19.31
CA ALA A 72 3.39 1.41 -20.71
C ALA A 72 4.50 2.48 -20.87
N VAL A 73 4.37 3.62 -20.18
CA VAL A 73 5.40 4.68 -20.19
C VAL A 73 6.71 4.18 -19.56
N LEU A 74 6.64 3.49 -18.43
CA LEU A 74 7.82 2.89 -17.78
C LEU A 74 8.46 1.78 -18.62
N ALA A 75 7.67 0.99 -19.35
CA ALA A 75 8.15 -0.03 -20.26
C ALA A 75 8.89 0.59 -21.45
N VAL A 76 8.37 1.68 -22.04
CA VAL A 76 9.03 2.42 -23.12
C VAL A 76 10.36 3.03 -22.63
N VAL A 77 10.38 3.60 -21.43
CA VAL A 77 11.60 4.12 -20.80
C VAL A 77 12.61 3.00 -20.51
N GLY A 78 12.15 1.86 -20.00
CA GLY A 78 12.97 0.67 -19.77
C GLY A 78 13.57 0.10 -21.06
N LEU A 79 12.79 0.09 -22.14
CA LEU A 79 13.22 -0.33 -23.47
C LEU A 79 14.27 0.65 -24.04
N GLY A 80 14.05 1.95 -23.87
CA GLY A 80 15.00 3.01 -24.23
C GLY A 80 16.34 2.91 -23.48
N LEU A 81 16.33 2.53 -22.20
CA LEU A 81 17.53 2.31 -21.40
C LEU A 81 18.19 0.94 -21.63
N GLY A 82 17.41 -0.07 -22.05
CA GLY A 82 17.88 -1.41 -22.36
C GLY A 82 18.69 -1.50 -23.66
N ILE A 83 18.36 -0.69 -24.67
CA ILE A 83 19.06 -0.67 -25.97
C ILE A 83 20.55 -0.28 -25.82
N PRO A 84 20.93 0.81 -25.12
CA PRO A 84 22.34 1.14 -24.84
C PRO A 84 23.07 0.07 -24.03
N ALA A 85 22.39 -0.57 -23.07
CA ALA A 85 22.95 -1.65 -22.26
C ALA A 85 23.27 -2.89 -23.10
N LEU A 86 22.40 -3.24 -24.06
CA LEU A 86 22.58 -4.35 -24.98
C LEU A 86 23.71 -4.08 -25.99
N VAL A 87 23.81 -2.85 -26.51
CA VAL A 87 24.91 -2.44 -27.40
C VAL A 87 26.26 -2.46 -26.67
N ARG A 88 26.28 -2.07 -25.39
CA ARG A 88 27.49 -2.11 -24.55
C ARG A 88 27.89 -3.54 -24.15
N ALA A 89 26.92 -4.45 -24.00
CA ALA A 89 27.16 -5.88 -23.81
C ALA A 89 27.73 -6.55 -25.07
N ARG A 90 27.30 -6.14 -26.27
CA ARG A 90 27.83 -6.65 -27.56
C ARG A 90 29.26 -6.21 -27.88
N ARG A 91 29.78 -5.15 -27.25
CA ARG A 91 31.16 -4.63 -27.43
C ARG A 91 32.22 -5.34 -26.57
N GLY A 92 31.87 -6.43 -25.88
CA GLY A 92 32.82 -7.49 -25.53
C GLY A 92 33.71 -7.29 -24.30
N THR A 93 33.20 -6.80 -23.16
CA THR A 93 34.07 -6.65 -21.95
C THR A 93 33.47 -7.03 -20.59
N HIS A 94 32.33 -7.73 -20.50
CA HIS A 94 31.80 -8.12 -19.18
C HIS A 94 31.10 -9.48 -19.18
N ALA A 95 31.55 -10.36 -18.27
CA ALA A 95 30.90 -11.62 -17.92
C ALA A 95 29.49 -11.35 -17.37
N GLY A 96 28.47 -11.85 -18.05
CA GLY A 96 27.06 -11.66 -17.67
C GLY A 96 26.04 -11.98 -18.78
N HIS A 97 26.45 -12.68 -19.85
CA HIS A 97 25.61 -12.93 -21.02
C HIS A 97 24.24 -13.56 -20.70
N GLY A 98 24.14 -14.40 -19.66
CA GLY A 98 22.89 -15.06 -19.28
C GLY A 98 21.81 -14.12 -18.70
N MET A 99 22.19 -13.17 -17.83
CA MET A 99 21.21 -12.28 -17.18
C MET A 99 20.62 -11.24 -18.13
N SER A 100 21.42 -10.69 -19.05
CA SER A 100 20.92 -9.73 -20.04
C SER A 100 20.00 -10.37 -21.08
N ILE A 101 20.25 -11.64 -21.42
CA ILE A 101 19.38 -12.41 -22.32
C ILE A 101 18.06 -12.74 -21.62
N ALA A 102 18.10 -13.17 -20.35
CA ALA A 102 16.90 -13.42 -19.56
C ALA A 102 16.02 -12.16 -19.46
N GLY A 103 16.61 -11.00 -19.14
CA GLY A 103 15.85 -9.73 -19.06
C GLY A 103 15.22 -9.31 -20.39
N LEU A 104 15.90 -9.57 -21.52
CA LEU A 104 15.36 -9.29 -22.85
C LEU A 104 14.20 -10.24 -23.20
N ILE A 105 14.34 -11.54 -22.90
CA ILE A 105 13.28 -12.53 -23.11
C ILE A 105 12.05 -12.18 -22.26
N THR A 106 12.23 -11.89 -20.98
CA THR A 106 11.13 -11.49 -20.10
C THR A 106 10.43 -10.22 -20.58
N SER A 107 11.18 -9.23 -21.09
CA SER A 107 10.60 -8.00 -21.64
C SER A 107 9.78 -8.25 -22.92
N VAL A 108 10.26 -9.14 -23.80
CA VAL A 108 9.53 -9.52 -25.02
C VAL A 108 8.26 -10.30 -24.67
N VAL A 109 8.34 -11.24 -23.71
CA VAL A 109 7.16 -12.00 -23.25
C VAL A 109 6.13 -11.07 -22.61
N ALA A 110 6.55 -10.12 -21.77
CA ALA A 110 5.66 -9.12 -21.18
C ALA A 110 4.98 -8.26 -22.26
N LEU A 111 5.72 -7.84 -23.30
CA LEU A 111 5.14 -7.09 -24.43
C LEU A 111 4.08 -7.89 -25.19
N VAL A 112 4.33 -9.19 -25.43
CA VAL A 112 3.37 -10.08 -26.10
C VAL A 112 2.11 -10.26 -25.24
N VAL A 113 2.26 -10.42 -23.92
CA VAL A 113 1.12 -10.51 -22.99
C VAL A 113 0.31 -9.22 -23.01
N VAL A 114 0.95 -8.04 -22.97
CA VAL A 114 0.25 -6.74 -23.05
C VAL A 114 -0.53 -6.60 -24.36
N ILE A 115 0.06 -6.99 -25.49
CA ILE A 115 -0.61 -6.93 -26.80
C ILE A 115 -1.78 -7.92 -26.86
N ALA A 116 -1.61 -9.14 -26.32
CA ALA A 116 -2.65 -10.15 -26.27
C ALA A 116 -3.81 -9.75 -25.36
N THR A 117 -3.53 -9.16 -24.21
CA THR A 117 -4.54 -8.61 -23.30
C THR A 117 -5.30 -7.46 -23.97
N GLN A 118 -4.62 -6.55 -24.68
CA GLN A 118 -5.30 -5.49 -25.43
C GLN A 118 -6.19 -6.04 -26.57
N ALA A 119 -5.74 -7.08 -27.27
CA ALA A 119 -6.54 -7.73 -28.32
C ALA A 119 -7.79 -8.44 -27.76
N PHE A 120 -7.67 -9.04 -26.57
CA PHE A 120 -8.79 -9.70 -25.89
C PHE A 120 -9.83 -8.68 -25.39
N TYR A 121 -9.39 -7.49 -24.94
CA TYR A 121 -10.30 -6.40 -24.57
C TYR A 121 -11.03 -5.81 -25.78
N SER A 122 -10.38 -5.67 -26.94
CA SER A 122 -11.08 -5.19 -28.14
C SER A 122 -12.15 -6.17 -28.63
N GLU A 123 -11.92 -7.48 -28.58
CA GLU A 123 -12.93 -8.47 -28.98
C GLU A 123 -14.16 -8.47 -28.06
N VAL A 124 -13.96 -8.30 -26.75
CA VAL A 124 -15.07 -8.24 -25.77
C VAL A 124 -15.81 -6.90 -25.85
N ILE A 125 -15.12 -5.79 -26.11
CA ILE A 125 -15.75 -4.47 -26.30
C ILE A 125 -16.51 -4.41 -27.62
N ASP A 126 -16.00 -5.01 -28.69
CA ASP A 126 -16.70 -5.09 -29.98
C ASP A 126 -17.98 -5.94 -29.85
N GLU A 127 -17.95 -7.07 -29.13
CA GLU A 127 -19.14 -7.91 -28.89
C GLU A 127 -20.19 -7.22 -28.00
N VAL A 128 -19.77 -6.47 -26.97
CA VAL A 128 -20.67 -5.68 -26.12
C VAL A 128 -21.23 -4.48 -26.88
N SER A 129 -20.43 -3.80 -27.71
CA SER A 129 -20.90 -2.66 -28.53
C SER A 129 -21.86 -3.12 -29.63
N GLU A 130 -21.62 -4.27 -30.25
CA GLU A 130 -22.52 -4.86 -31.23
C GLU A 130 -23.84 -5.34 -30.62
N GLU A 131 -23.83 -5.83 -29.37
CA GLU A 131 -25.05 -6.20 -28.64
C GLU A 131 -25.82 -4.94 -28.19
N LEU A 132 -25.11 -3.89 -27.76
CA LEU A 132 -25.69 -2.61 -27.37
C LEU A 132 -26.29 -1.85 -28.57
N ASP A 133 -25.65 -1.91 -29.74
CA ASP A 133 -26.16 -1.36 -31.00
C ASP A 133 -27.36 -2.17 -31.52
N ARG A 134 -27.38 -3.49 -31.32
CA ARG A 134 -28.55 -4.34 -31.63
C ARG A 134 -29.72 -4.07 -30.71
N GLN A 135 -29.49 -3.86 -29.42
CA GLN A 135 -30.51 -3.51 -28.44
C GLN A 135 -31.04 -2.09 -28.67
N THR A 136 -30.17 -1.12 -28.94
CA THR A 136 -30.54 0.27 -29.29
C THR A 136 -31.31 0.32 -30.60
N SER A 137 -30.88 -0.41 -31.63
CA SER A 137 -31.60 -0.49 -32.92
C SER A 137 -32.97 -1.16 -32.82
N SER A 138 -33.21 -1.99 -31.79
CA SER A 138 -34.51 -2.59 -31.53
C SER A 138 -35.48 -1.62 -30.84
N VAL A 139 -34.96 -0.66 -30.06
CA VAL A 139 -35.71 0.35 -29.32
C VAL A 139 -35.98 1.61 -30.16
N THR A 140 -35.10 1.99 -31.09
CA THR A 140 -35.26 3.21 -31.92
C THR A 140 -36.20 3.05 -33.13
N ARG A 141 -36.81 1.88 -33.37
CA ARG A 141 -37.82 1.74 -34.45
C ARG A 141 -39.22 2.21 -34.09
N ASP A 142 -39.48 2.57 -32.83
CA ASP A 142 -40.81 3.01 -32.37
C ASP A 142 -40.79 4.32 -31.59
N ALA A 143 -40.10 5.35 -32.10
CA ALA A 143 -40.37 6.75 -31.77
C ALA A 143 -39.56 7.65 -32.71
N GLY A 144 -40.10 7.90 -33.90
CA GLY A 144 -39.59 8.96 -34.75
C GLY A 144 -40.07 10.33 -34.25
N THR A 145 -39.14 11.28 -34.21
CA THR A 145 -39.29 12.72 -34.54
C THR A 145 -38.85 13.68 -33.43
N GLU A 146 -37.91 14.53 -33.85
CA GLU A 146 -37.49 15.84 -33.34
C GLU A 146 -36.37 15.93 -32.28
N ALA A 147 -35.26 16.48 -32.78
CA ALA A 147 -34.09 16.93 -32.08
C ALA A 147 -34.35 18.18 -31.23
N GLY A 148 -33.71 18.27 -30.08
CA GLY A 148 -33.58 19.52 -29.33
C GLY A 148 -33.23 19.29 -27.88
N ASP A 149 -32.00 19.69 -27.54
CA ASP A 149 -31.41 19.77 -26.20
C ASP A 149 -30.87 18.46 -25.63
N ALA A 150 -29.56 18.44 -25.38
CA ALA A 150 -28.90 17.41 -24.62
C ALA A 150 -29.21 17.67 -23.13
N PRO A 151 -29.91 16.77 -22.42
CA PRO A 151 -29.91 16.84 -20.97
C PRO A 151 -28.52 16.42 -20.49
N ALA A 152 -28.00 17.20 -19.55
CA ALA A 152 -26.94 16.79 -18.64
C ALA A 152 -27.20 15.36 -18.16
N GLU A 153 -26.13 14.59 -17.96
CA GLU A 153 -26.20 13.30 -17.30
C GLU A 153 -26.98 13.46 -15.99
N GLU A 154 -28.23 13.02 -16.02
CA GLU A 154 -29.02 12.81 -14.82
C GLU A 154 -28.32 11.69 -14.07
N ASP A 155 -27.61 12.09 -13.02
CA ASP A 155 -27.30 11.31 -11.84
C ASP A 155 -28.49 10.35 -11.63
N SER A 156 -28.26 9.08 -11.95
CA SER A 156 -29.24 8.02 -11.75
C SER A 156 -29.68 8.13 -10.31
N ALA A 157 -30.92 8.59 -10.09
CA ALA A 157 -31.51 8.72 -8.78
C ALA A 157 -31.46 7.34 -8.11
N ALA A 158 -30.39 7.09 -7.37
CA ALA A 158 -30.23 5.90 -6.57
C ALA A 158 -31.42 5.89 -5.61
N ASP A 159 -32.11 4.76 -5.53
CA ASP A 159 -33.25 4.59 -4.63
C ASP A 159 -32.80 4.92 -3.19
N VAL A 160 -33.19 6.10 -2.68
CA VAL A 160 -32.80 6.57 -1.34
C VAL A 160 -33.54 5.75 -0.29
N VAL A 161 -32.79 5.04 0.54
CA VAL A 161 -33.32 4.20 1.61
C VAL A 161 -33.72 5.07 2.80
N PRO A 162 -34.93 4.94 3.36
CA PRO A 162 -35.28 5.61 4.61
C PRO A 162 -34.38 5.11 5.75
N TRP A 163 -33.79 6.02 6.55
CA TRP A 163 -33.10 5.64 7.78
C TRP A 163 -33.99 4.77 8.70
N GLY A 164 -33.36 3.87 9.47
CA GLY A 164 -34.04 2.81 10.22
C GLY A 164 -34.50 1.61 9.36
N THR A 165 -34.32 1.66 8.04
CA THR A 165 -34.57 0.52 7.15
C THR A 165 -33.25 -0.19 6.83
N PRO A 166 -33.18 -1.53 6.98
CA PRO A 166 -31.99 -2.28 6.58
C PRO A 166 -31.85 -2.32 5.05
N ALA A 167 -30.63 -2.11 4.56
CA ALA A 167 -30.25 -2.31 3.16
C ALA A 167 -28.94 -3.09 3.06
N GLN A 168 -28.74 -3.78 1.92
CA GLN A 168 -27.52 -4.56 1.70
C GLN A 168 -26.40 -3.65 1.17
N VAL A 169 -25.24 -3.67 1.83
CA VAL A 169 -24.02 -2.97 1.40
C VAL A 169 -22.86 -3.97 1.48
N GLY A 170 -22.37 -4.42 0.33
CA GLY A 170 -21.40 -5.52 0.27
C GLY A 170 -21.90 -6.76 1.03
N ASP A 171 -21.09 -7.26 1.96
CA ASP A 171 -21.41 -8.42 2.80
C ASP A 171 -22.20 -8.05 4.08
N TYR A 172 -22.75 -6.85 4.18
CA TYR A 172 -23.44 -6.36 5.38
C TYR A 172 -24.88 -5.98 5.10
N GLN A 173 -25.76 -6.28 6.05
CA GLN A 173 -27.06 -5.65 6.13
C GLN A 173 -26.95 -4.45 7.07
N VAL A 174 -27.06 -3.24 6.53
CA VAL A 174 -26.77 -1.96 7.20
C VAL A 174 -28.07 -1.21 7.49
N THR A 175 -28.24 -0.78 8.73
CA THR A 175 -29.30 0.14 9.15
C THR A 175 -28.65 1.42 9.69
N VAL A 176 -28.97 2.56 9.09
CA VAL A 176 -28.61 3.87 9.66
C VAL A 176 -29.62 4.20 10.76
N ASP A 177 -29.19 4.16 12.01
CA ASP A 177 -30.05 4.36 13.18
C ASP A 177 -30.28 5.84 13.50
N SER A 178 -29.26 6.67 13.31
CA SER A 178 -29.35 8.12 13.47
C SER A 178 -28.23 8.85 12.72
N VAL A 179 -28.50 10.10 12.36
CA VAL A 179 -27.51 11.02 11.78
C VAL A 179 -27.59 12.33 12.55
N GLU A 180 -26.60 12.58 13.40
CA GLU A 180 -26.44 13.84 14.13
C GLU A 180 -25.65 14.82 13.27
N LEU A 181 -26.36 15.79 12.69
CA LEU A 181 -25.75 16.77 11.79
C LEU A 181 -24.84 17.77 12.52
N ASN A 182 -24.93 17.88 13.86
CA ASN A 182 -24.02 18.68 14.68
C ASN A 182 -23.48 17.88 15.88
N GLY A 183 -22.52 17.01 15.61
CA GLY A 183 -21.87 16.14 16.58
C GLY A 183 -20.78 16.80 17.43
N ASN A 184 -20.53 18.11 17.31
CA ASN A 184 -19.39 18.78 17.96
C ASN A 184 -19.35 18.57 19.47
N ALA A 185 -20.51 18.62 20.14
CA ALA A 185 -20.60 18.39 21.58
C ALA A 185 -20.37 16.91 21.96
N ILE A 186 -20.79 15.99 21.09
CA ILE A 186 -20.57 14.53 21.28
C ILE A 186 -19.06 14.26 21.20
N VAL A 187 -18.40 14.74 20.14
CA VAL A 187 -16.95 14.57 19.94
C VAL A 187 -16.15 15.19 21.09
N ALA A 188 -16.47 16.41 21.50
CA ALA A 188 -15.79 17.08 22.60
C ALA A 188 -16.00 16.36 23.95
N GLY A 189 -17.16 15.73 24.16
CA GLY A 189 -17.47 14.97 25.35
C GLY A 189 -16.82 13.58 25.39
N ALA A 190 -16.58 12.97 24.24
CA ALA A 190 -15.95 11.65 24.11
C ALA A 190 -14.48 11.67 24.56
N ASN A 191 -13.73 12.66 24.09
CA ASN A 191 -12.31 12.79 24.39
C ASN A 191 -11.90 14.27 24.40
N GLN A 192 -11.41 14.74 25.55
CA GLN A 192 -10.93 16.11 25.72
C GLN A 192 -9.71 16.47 24.86
N PHE A 193 -9.04 15.47 24.27
CA PHE A 193 -7.91 15.65 23.36
C PHE A 193 -8.34 15.73 21.89
N ASN A 194 -9.63 15.54 21.58
CA ASN A 194 -10.13 15.76 20.23
C ASN A 194 -9.90 17.21 19.81
N GLU A 195 -9.47 17.39 18.58
CA GLU A 195 -9.35 18.70 17.97
C GLU A 195 -10.75 19.25 17.64
N ALA A 196 -10.85 20.57 17.48
CA ALA A 196 -12.06 21.17 16.95
C ALA A 196 -12.21 20.78 15.48
N PRO A 197 -13.45 20.59 14.97
CA PRO A 197 -13.66 20.34 13.55
C PRO A 197 -13.18 21.54 12.72
N THR A 198 -12.72 21.26 11.52
CA THR A 198 -12.45 22.27 10.50
C THR A 198 -13.76 22.93 10.05
N GLY A 199 -14.83 22.14 9.91
CA GLY A 199 -16.20 22.58 9.68
C GLY A 199 -17.09 22.24 10.87
N GLN A 200 -17.83 21.16 10.76
CA GLN A 200 -18.72 20.63 11.77
C GLN A 200 -18.76 19.11 11.67
N TYR A 201 -18.62 18.42 12.79
CA TYR A 201 -18.73 16.97 12.83
C TYR A 201 -20.16 16.54 12.57
N VAL A 202 -20.35 15.67 11.58
CA VAL A 202 -21.57 14.91 11.34
C VAL A 202 -21.30 13.48 11.80
N ILE A 203 -22.17 12.92 12.63
CA ILE A 203 -22.01 11.56 13.18
C ILE A 203 -23.15 10.69 12.68
N ALA A 204 -22.82 9.59 12.02
CA ALA A 204 -23.78 8.57 11.63
C ALA A 204 -23.63 7.36 12.55
N GLN A 205 -24.70 6.95 13.24
CA GLN A 205 -24.74 5.70 13.99
C GLN A 205 -25.40 4.62 13.14
N LEU A 206 -24.72 3.48 13.03
CA LEU A 206 -25.15 2.36 12.21
C LEU A 206 -25.26 1.11 13.08
N THR A 207 -26.24 0.28 12.77
CA THR A 207 -26.30 -1.11 13.20
C THR A 207 -26.12 -1.98 11.96
N VAL A 208 -25.17 -2.91 12.02
CA VAL A 208 -24.86 -3.82 10.92
C VAL A 208 -25.06 -5.27 11.33
N THR A 209 -25.39 -6.11 10.37
CA THR A 209 -25.34 -7.58 10.50
C THR A 209 -24.49 -8.14 9.39
N TYR A 210 -23.47 -8.91 9.73
CA TYR A 210 -22.60 -9.55 8.74
C TYR A 210 -23.32 -10.74 8.08
N THR A 211 -23.45 -10.67 6.76
CA THR A 211 -24.13 -11.66 5.92
C THR A 211 -23.18 -12.53 5.09
N GLY A 212 -21.87 -12.25 5.16
CA GLY A 212 -20.84 -13.06 4.51
C GLY A 212 -20.66 -14.44 5.14
N THR A 213 -19.76 -15.25 4.55
CA THR A 213 -19.59 -16.67 4.92
C THR A 213 -18.38 -16.96 5.81
N SER A 214 -17.48 -15.98 5.97
CA SER A 214 -16.24 -16.09 6.74
C SER A 214 -16.28 -15.15 7.95
N GLU A 215 -15.32 -14.25 8.08
CA GLU A 215 -15.33 -13.15 9.03
C GLU A 215 -15.35 -11.81 8.28
N GLY A 216 -15.93 -10.78 8.88
CA GLY A 216 -15.93 -9.42 8.35
C GLY A 216 -15.64 -8.41 9.45
N ASN A 217 -14.96 -7.32 9.14
CA ASN A 217 -14.72 -6.22 10.07
C ASN A 217 -15.41 -4.96 9.54
N PRO A 218 -16.60 -4.62 10.04
CA PRO A 218 -17.39 -3.54 9.45
C PRO A 218 -16.72 -2.16 9.54
N GLY A 219 -15.83 -1.94 10.51
CA GLY A 219 -15.05 -0.70 10.62
C GLY A 219 -14.05 -0.53 9.48
N PHE A 220 -13.44 -1.62 8.99
CA PHE A 220 -12.49 -1.56 7.88
C PHE A 220 -13.14 -1.85 6.52
N ASP A 221 -14.29 -2.51 6.50
CA ASP A 221 -14.93 -2.97 5.27
C ASP A 221 -15.96 -1.97 4.73
N LEU A 222 -16.48 -1.06 5.57
CA LEU A 222 -17.46 -0.04 5.19
C LEU A 222 -16.87 1.37 5.35
N SER A 223 -17.38 2.30 4.55
CA SER A 223 -17.14 3.74 4.66
C SER A 223 -18.47 4.49 4.71
N SER A 224 -18.47 5.58 5.46
CA SER A 224 -19.57 6.54 5.53
C SER A 224 -19.17 7.82 4.81
N VAL A 225 -19.97 8.24 3.84
CA VAL A 225 -19.70 9.43 3.02
C VAL A 225 -20.87 10.38 3.06
N PHE A 226 -20.60 11.62 3.46
CA PHE A 226 -21.55 12.71 3.38
C PHE A 226 -21.36 13.47 2.06
N HIS A 227 -22.41 13.49 1.24
CA HIS A 227 -22.48 14.21 -0.03
C HIS A 227 -23.06 15.59 0.24
N GLY A 228 -22.20 16.61 0.28
CA GLY A 228 -22.58 17.98 0.55
C GLY A 228 -23.27 18.66 -0.64
N SER A 229 -24.13 19.64 -0.36
CA SER A 229 -24.79 20.46 -1.40
C SER A 229 -23.84 21.39 -2.16
N ASP A 230 -22.56 21.39 -1.79
CA ASP A 230 -21.46 22.14 -2.41
C ASP A 230 -20.66 21.31 -3.44
N SER A 231 -21.21 20.17 -3.88
CA SER A 231 -20.57 19.23 -4.81
C SER A 231 -19.26 18.63 -4.26
N ARG A 232 -19.14 18.52 -2.93
CA ARG A 232 -18.03 17.85 -2.25
C ARG A 232 -18.52 16.62 -1.50
N GLN A 233 -17.64 15.63 -1.45
CA GLN A 233 -17.81 14.45 -0.60
C GLN A 233 -16.92 14.63 0.64
N TYR A 234 -17.45 14.25 1.79
CA TYR A 234 -16.77 14.26 3.07
C TYR A 234 -16.81 12.83 3.60
N SER A 235 -15.66 12.16 3.61
CA SER A 235 -15.55 10.75 4.01
C SER A 235 -15.21 10.62 5.47
N ASP A 236 -15.62 9.52 6.09
CA ASP A 236 -15.23 9.19 7.45
C ASP A 236 -13.71 9.10 7.65
N SER A 237 -12.98 8.69 6.61
CA SER A 237 -11.51 8.63 6.60
C SER A 237 -10.83 10.00 6.76
N GLU A 238 -11.56 11.10 6.56
CA GLU A 238 -11.08 12.47 6.75
C GLU A 238 -11.32 12.97 8.18
N CYS A 239 -12.16 12.28 8.98
CA CYS A 239 -12.37 12.62 10.38
C CYS A 239 -11.37 11.88 11.27
N SER A 240 -10.54 12.65 11.98
CA SER A 240 -9.56 12.11 12.94
C SER A 240 -10.02 12.14 14.40
N ALA A 241 -11.32 12.40 14.64
CA ALA A 241 -11.86 12.52 15.98
C ALA A 241 -12.14 11.15 16.60
N VAL A 242 -11.85 11.00 17.88
CA VAL A 242 -12.23 9.78 18.63
C VAL A 242 -13.70 9.88 19.04
N LEU A 243 -14.52 8.95 18.60
CA LEU A 243 -15.93 8.87 18.94
C LEU A 243 -16.19 8.05 20.23
N PRO A 244 -17.37 8.21 20.87
CA PRO A 244 -17.77 7.35 21.99
C PRO A 244 -17.87 5.87 21.65
N ASP A 245 -18.24 5.55 20.41
CA ASP A 245 -18.50 4.21 19.90
C ASP A 245 -17.97 4.11 18.47
N ASP A 246 -16.65 4.18 18.32
CA ASP A 246 -15.98 4.39 17.04
C ASP A 246 -16.00 3.14 16.15
N ALA A 247 -16.31 3.31 14.86
CA ALA A 247 -16.30 2.22 13.89
C ALA A 247 -14.96 1.47 13.84
N MET A 248 -13.84 2.16 14.06
CA MET A 248 -12.51 1.52 14.09
C MET A 248 -12.31 0.58 15.28
N GLU A 249 -13.16 0.69 16.31
CA GLU A 249 -13.16 -0.19 17.48
C GLU A 249 -14.18 -1.35 17.35
N ALA A 250 -14.97 -1.37 16.28
CA ALA A 250 -15.93 -2.43 16.03
C ALA A 250 -15.23 -3.81 15.95
N PRO A 251 -15.81 -4.86 16.57
CA PRO A 251 -15.24 -6.18 16.58
C PRO A 251 -15.37 -6.84 15.21
N THR A 252 -14.48 -7.78 14.93
CA THR A 252 -14.66 -8.72 13.82
C THR A 252 -15.90 -9.57 14.07
N LEU A 253 -16.79 -9.65 13.08
CA LEU A 253 -18.05 -10.38 13.11
C LEU A 253 -17.91 -11.74 12.41
N ASN A 254 -18.45 -12.78 13.04
CA ASN A 254 -18.72 -14.06 12.38
C ASN A 254 -20.05 -13.99 11.61
N PRO A 255 -20.37 -14.96 10.73
CA PRO A 255 -21.61 -14.95 9.94
C PRO A 255 -22.85 -14.84 10.84
N GLY A 256 -23.71 -13.87 10.55
CA GLY A 256 -24.90 -13.53 11.34
C GLY A 256 -24.63 -12.73 12.62
N GLY A 257 -23.38 -12.36 12.89
CA GLY A 257 -23.04 -11.44 13.97
C GLY A 257 -23.49 -10.01 13.65
N SER A 258 -23.82 -9.25 14.69
CA SER A 258 -24.27 -7.85 14.57
C SER A 258 -23.57 -6.98 15.58
N ASP A 259 -23.38 -5.71 15.23
CA ASP A 259 -22.87 -4.69 16.13
C ASP A 259 -23.39 -3.30 15.75
N THR A 260 -23.26 -2.35 16.68
CA THR A 260 -23.63 -0.94 16.49
C THR A 260 -22.39 -0.09 16.76
N PHE A 261 -22.13 0.88 15.89
CA PHE A 261 -20.99 1.79 16.02
C PHE A 261 -21.26 3.09 15.25
N GLN A 262 -20.32 4.03 15.30
CA GLN A 262 -20.44 5.36 14.74
C GLN A 262 -19.30 5.68 13.77
N PHE A 263 -19.66 6.32 12.65
CA PHE A 263 -18.73 7.03 11.78
C PHE A 263 -18.85 8.55 12.00
N CYS A 264 -17.74 9.26 11.86
CA CYS A 264 -17.67 10.72 11.91
C CYS A 264 -17.25 11.26 10.54
N MET A 265 -17.82 12.37 10.09
CA MET A 265 -17.32 13.16 8.94
C MET A 265 -17.16 14.62 9.38
N ASP A 266 -16.14 15.34 8.89
CA ASP A 266 -15.95 16.77 9.14
C ASP A 266 -16.46 17.59 7.95
N VAL A 267 -17.70 18.07 8.05
CA VAL A 267 -18.46 18.63 6.92
C VAL A 267 -18.51 20.15 7.00
N ALA A 268 -18.35 20.83 5.87
CA ALA A 268 -18.55 22.28 5.83
C ALA A 268 -20.00 22.63 6.22
N PRO A 269 -20.25 23.52 7.20
CA PRO A 269 -21.62 23.78 7.69
C PRO A 269 -22.62 24.22 6.62
N ALA A 270 -22.15 24.95 5.60
CA ALA A 270 -22.98 25.41 4.48
C ALA A 270 -23.41 24.28 3.53
N ALA A 271 -22.69 23.15 3.53
CA ALA A 271 -22.92 22.01 2.66
C ALA A 271 -23.87 20.97 3.27
N ILE A 272 -24.14 21.06 4.57
CA ILE A 272 -24.96 20.08 5.32
C ILE A 272 -26.42 20.13 4.85
N ALA A 273 -26.97 21.34 4.69
CA ALA A 273 -28.36 21.51 4.26
C ALA A 273 -28.54 21.01 2.82
N GLY A 274 -29.45 20.04 2.64
CA GLY A 274 -29.69 19.40 1.35
C GLY A 274 -28.66 18.35 0.96
N GLY A 275 -27.73 18.00 1.85
CA GLY A 275 -26.81 16.89 1.64
C GLY A 275 -27.47 15.52 1.78
N GLN A 276 -26.70 14.47 1.51
CA GLN A 276 -27.14 13.07 1.60
C GLN A 276 -26.05 12.23 2.27
N LEU A 277 -26.44 11.14 2.92
CA LEU A 277 -25.50 10.16 3.48
C LEU A 277 -25.50 8.91 2.59
N SER A 278 -24.33 8.38 2.27
CA SER A 278 -24.20 7.04 1.70
C SER A 278 -23.29 6.17 2.54
N ILE A 279 -23.59 4.87 2.56
CA ILE A 279 -22.69 3.83 3.07
C ILE A 279 -22.24 2.98 1.89
N GLU A 280 -20.95 2.71 1.79
CA GLU A 280 -20.35 1.95 0.69
C GLU A 280 -19.22 1.03 1.18
N PRO A 281 -18.92 -0.07 0.48
CA PRO A 281 -17.77 -0.90 0.81
C PRO A 281 -16.46 -0.14 0.52
N LEU A 282 -15.52 -0.14 1.47
CA LEU A 282 -14.27 0.61 1.35
C LEU A 282 -13.39 0.12 0.17
N MET A 283 -13.48 -1.16 -0.18
CA MET A 283 -12.73 -1.79 -1.29
C MET A 283 -13.61 -2.17 -2.48
N SER A 284 -14.71 -1.44 -2.73
CA SER A 284 -15.43 -1.58 -4.00
C SER A 284 -14.92 -0.60 -5.06
N TRP A 285 -14.93 -1.06 -6.31
CA TRP A 285 -14.64 -0.27 -7.51
C TRP A 285 -15.90 -0.01 -8.32
N ASP A 286 -17.05 -0.53 -7.85
CA ASP A 286 -18.36 -0.38 -8.45
C ASP A 286 -19.13 0.71 -7.72
N SER A 287 -19.63 1.70 -8.46
CA SER A 287 -20.47 2.75 -7.89
C SER A 287 -21.81 2.22 -7.41
N ASP A 288 -22.26 1.08 -7.94
CA ASP A 288 -23.58 0.50 -7.67
C ASP A 288 -23.66 -0.16 -6.28
N ASP A 289 -22.53 -0.35 -5.60
CA ASP A 289 -22.47 -0.94 -4.26
C ASP A 289 -22.76 0.08 -3.14
N ARG A 290 -22.84 1.37 -3.45
CA ARG A 290 -23.20 2.41 -2.48
C ARG A 290 -24.71 2.42 -2.25
N VAL A 291 -25.11 2.64 -1.01
CA VAL A 291 -26.52 2.84 -0.65
C VAL A 291 -26.69 4.22 -0.03
N PHE A 292 -27.56 5.02 -0.62
CA PHE A 292 -27.94 6.33 -0.08
C PHE A 292 -29.05 6.19 0.95
N TYR A 293 -28.92 6.92 2.05
CA TYR A 293 -29.90 6.98 3.12
C TYR A 293 -30.48 8.39 3.25
N ALA A 294 -31.78 8.47 3.49
CA ALA A 294 -32.44 9.73 3.80
C ALA A 294 -31.98 10.23 5.17
N ILE A 295 -31.44 11.45 5.20
CA ILE A 295 -31.13 12.18 6.44
C ILE A 295 -32.28 13.13 6.72
N GLY A 296 -32.94 12.98 7.88
CA GLY A 296 -34.20 13.65 8.22
C GLY A 296 -34.12 15.17 8.38
#